data_AF-A0A9R1XWW8-F1
#
_entry.id   AF-A0A9R1XWW8-F1
#
_cell.length_a   1.000
_cell.length_b   1.000
_cell.length_c   1.000
_cell.angle_alpha   90.00
_cell.angle_beta   90.00
_cell.angle_gamma   90.00
#
_symmetry.space_group_name_H-M   'P 1'
#
loop_
_entity.id
_entity.type
_entity.pdbx_description
1 polymer ?
#
loop_
_entity_poly.entity_id
_entity_poly.type
_entity_poly.pdbx_seq_one_letter_code
_entity_poly.pdbx_strand_id
1 'polypeptide(L)'
;MDPTIHMEFLKSFDSDDDVEFVETFFNVVQHVHAEDSSNAARTRAVVNRDRQAAHDLLVRDYFVDNCLYNDDSFERHFRLNKTIFLRISNALKSRYDFFKQKPDARGRMNFSSIQKCAAALRYLGYGIAFDASDEYLKVSERTAVECVDWFSACVYEVFHEEYLRKPTQRDIERLYSAHEERHGFPGMLGSLDCTHVAWEKCPTAWRGQFTRGDIGEPTIILEVVASQDLWIWHAFFGVAGSNNDLNVLSQSPLFNDIWTGKAPDMTFTESVRKDIERAFGVLKQTWHVVKYATRL
;
A
#
# COMPACT_ATOMS: atom_id res chain seq x y z
N MET A 1 13.58 -16.31 1.83
CA MET A 1 14.61 -15.38 1.35
C MET A 1 15.94 -15.77 1.98
N ASP A 2 17.07 -15.56 1.30
CA ASP A 2 18.37 -15.48 2.00
C ASP A 2 18.33 -14.18 2.83
N PRO A 3 18.45 -14.23 4.16
CA PRO A 3 18.37 -13.06 5.04
C PRO A 3 19.35 -11.94 4.65
N THR A 4 20.42 -12.28 3.95
CA THR A 4 21.50 -11.37 3.58
C THR A 4 21.07 -10.38 2.49
N ILE A 5 20.26 -10.83 1.52
CA ILE A 5 19.73 -9.99 0.43
C ILE A 5 18.65 -9.01 0.97
N HIS A 6 17.90 -9.44 1.99
CA HIS A 6 16.92 -8.58 2.68
C HIS A 6 17.59 -7.43 3.44
N MET A 7 18.73 -7.68 4.07
CA MET A 7 19.45 -6.67 4.87
C MET A 7 20.32 -5.73 4.02
N GLU A 8 20.78 -6.14 2.83
CA GLU A 8 21.43 -5.23 1.88
C GLU A 8 20.43 -4.30 1.18
N PHE A 9 19.21 -4.80 0.92
CA PHE A 9 18.09 -4.02 0.38
C PHE A 9 17.66 -2.87 1.31
N LEU A 10 17.61 -3.12 2.63
CA LEU A 10 17.29 -2.09 3.62
C LEU A 10 18.36 -0.99 3.75
N LYS A 11 19.59 -1.23 3.28
CA LYS A 11 20.71 -0.28 3.41
C LYS A 11 20.82 0.71 2.26
N SER A 12 20.03 0.57 1.19
CA SER A 12 20.07 1.49 0.05
C SER A 12 19.09 2.67 0.14
N PHE A 13 18.29 2.75 1.20
CA PHE A 13 17.36 3.85 1.44
C PHE A 13 18.09 4.99 2.16
N ASP A 14 18.25 6.13 1.48
CA ASP A 14 19.10 7.26 1.90
C ASP A 14 18.31 8.33 2.71
N SER A 15 17.13 7.98 3.24
CA SER A 15 16.17 8.89 3.89
C SER A 15 15.54 8.21 5.11
N ASP A 16 15.74 8.77 6.30
CA ASP A 16 15.25 8.22 7.59
C ASP A 16 13.72 7.98 7.61
N ASP A 17 12.94 8.78 6.87
CA ASP A 17 11.46 8.67 6.83
C ASP A 17 10.98 7.47 5.97
N ASP A 18 11.70 7.15 4.89
CA ASP A 18 11.35 6.06 3.98
C ASP A 18 11.72 4.70 4.58
N VAL A 19 12.76 4.68 5.43
CA VAL A 19 13.20 3.49 6.17
C VAL A 19 12.13 3.07 7.19
N GLU A 20 11.53 3.99 7.95
CA GLU A 20 10.57 3.63 9.01
C GLU A 20 9.25 3.06 8.46
N PHE A 21 8.73 3.62 7.35
CA PHE A 21 7.52 3.11 6.69
C PHE A 21 7.75 1.70 6.11
N VAL A 22 8.87 1.52 5.42
CA VAL A 22 9.27 0.24 4.80
C VAL A 22 9.58 -0.78 5.90
N GLU A 23 10.37 -0.44 6.90
CA GLU A 23 10.64 -1.33 8.04
C GLU A 23 9.36 -1.71 8.77
N THR A 24 8.44 -0.77 9.04
CA THR A 24 7.17 -1.09 9.70
C THR A 24 6.30 -2.00 8.85
N PHE A 25 6.16 -1.70 7.55
CA PHE A 25 5.40 -2.52 6.60
C PHE A 25 5.99 -3.94 6.48
N PHE A 26 7.31 -4.05 6.32
CA PHE A 26 8.00 -5.33 6.21
C PHE A 26 8.07 -6.08 7.54
N ASN A 27 8.21 -5.40 8.69
CA ASN A 27 8.15 -6.04 10.01
C ASN A 27 6.76 -6.63 10.26
N VAL A 28 5.69 -5.94 9.86
CA VAL A 28 4.32 -6.47 9.91
C VAL A 28 4.18 -7.68 8.99
N VAL A 29 4.65 -7.60 7.74
CA VAL A 29 4.62 -8.74 6.80
C VAL A 29 5.43 -9.92 7.33
N GLN A 30 6.63 -9.69 7.87
CA GLN A 30 7.50 -10.73 8.42
C GLN A 30 6.96 -11.36 9.72
N HIS A 31 6.37 -10.56 10.63
CA HIS A 31 5.74 -11.09 11.85
C HIS A 31 4.53 -11.99 11.53
N VAL A 32 3.75 -11.63 10.51
CA VAL A 32 2.62 -12.44 10.05
C VAL A 32 3.06 -13.82 9.54
N HIS A 33 4.30 -13.96 9.05
CA HIS A 33 4.86 -15.21 8.54
C HIS A 33 5.70 -16.00 9.56
N ALA A 34 6.13 -15.37 10.64
CA ALA A 34 6.96 -16.01 11.66
C ALA A 34 6.17 -16.98 12.56
N GLU A 35 4.88 -16.74 12.78
CA GLU A 35 4.07 -17.56 13.72
C GLU A 35 3.64 -18.93 13.14
N ASP A 36 3.71 -19.16 11.83
CA ASP A 36 3.28 -20.43 11.20
C ASP A 36 4.42 -21.37 10.78
N SER A 37 5.67 -21.04 11.11
CA SER A 37 6.84 -21.83 10.74
C SER A 37 7.08 -23.03 11.68
N SER A 38 6.09 -23.91 11.83
CA SER A 38 6.35 -25.26 12.36
C SER A 38 7.09 -26.09 11.30
N ASN A 39 8.42 -26.11 11.40
CA ASN A 39 9.33 -26.91 10.57
C ASN A 39 9.23 -28.42 10.88
N ALA A 40 8.04 -29.00 10.82
CA ALA A 40 7.89 -30.44 10.73
C ALA A 40 8.00 -30.84 9.26
N ALA A 41 9.06 -31.55 8.90
CA ALA A 41 9.28 -32.11 7.57
C ALA A 41 8.19 -33.13 7.22
N ARG A 42 7.01 -32.64 6.79
CA ARG A 42 5.94 -33.45 6.21
C ARG A 42 6.27 -33.67 4.74
N THR A 43 6.47 -34.92 4.34
CA THR A 43 6.48 -35.36 2.95
C THR A 43 5.12 -35.04 2.33
N ARG A 44 4.96 -33.82 1.80
CA ARG A 44 3.72 -33.40 1.12
C ARG A 44 3.62 -34.16 -0.20
N ALA A 45 2.52 -34.86 -0.41
CA ALA A 45 2.18 -35.42 -1.71
C ALA A 45 2.11 -34.28 -2.74
N VAL A 46 2.85 -34.41 -3.84
CA VAL A 46 2.85 -33.41 -4.90
C VAL A 46 1.56 -33.57 -5.71
N VAL A 47 0.61 -32.66 -5.52
CA VAL A 47 -0.58 -32.57 -6.38
C VAL A 47 -0.17 -32.02 -7.73
N ASN A 48 -0.46 -32.77 -8.80
CA ASN A 48 -0.19 -32.34 -10.17
C ASN A 48 -1.24 -31.30 -10.60
N ARG A 49 -0.97 -30.05 -10.29
CA ARG A 49 -1.74 -28.88 -10.72
C ARG A 49 -1.36 -28.53 -12.14
N ASP A 50 -2.31 -28.55 -13.08
CA ASP A 50 -2.05 -28.15 -14.47
C ASP A 50 -1.92 -26.62 -14.58
N ARG A 51 -0.72 -26.13 -14.29
CA ARG A 51 -0.39 -24.70 -14.27
C ARG A 51 -0.49 -24.05 -15.64
N GLN A 52 -0.23 -24.83 -16.69
CA GLN A 52 -0.26 -24.34 -18.07
C GLN A 52 -1.71 -24.17 -18.52
N ALA A 53 -2.58 -25.16 -18.29
CA ALA A 53 -3.99 -25.03 -18.59
C ALA A 53 -4.63 -23.85 -17.83
N ALA A 54 -4.24 -23.61 -16.58
CA ALA A 54 -4.71 -22.44 -15.82
C ALA A 54 -4.20 -21.11 -16.39
N HIS A 55 -2.98 -21.07 -16.93
CA HIS A 55 -2.47 -19.90 -17.63
C HIS A 55 -3.28 -19.63 -18.90
N ASP A 56 -3.48 -20.66 -19.72
CA ASP A 56 -4.18 -20.56 -20.99
C ASP A 56 -5.64 -20.15 -20.76
N LEU A 57 -6.29 -20.68 -19.71
CA LEU A 57 -7.62 -20.28 -19.28
C LEU A 57 -7.65 -18.80 -18.87
N LEU A 58 -6.73 -18.36 -18.01
CA LEU A 58 -6.65 -16.97 -17.57
C LEU A 58 -6.44 -16.01 -18.75
N VAL A 59 -5.58 -16.37 -19.70
CA VAL A 59 -5.32 -15.59 -20.92
C VAL A 59 -6.56 -15.51 -21.80
N ARG A 60 -7.22 -16.65 -22.04
CA ARG A 60 -8.45 -16.71 -22.84
C ARG A 60 -9.60 -15.91 -22.22
N ASP A 61 -9.73 -15.95 -20.89
CA ASP A 61 -10.87 -15.36 -20.22
C ASP A 61 -10.74 -13.83 -20.11
N TYR A 62 -9.52 -13.27 -20.14
CA TYR A 62 -9.30 -11.83 -19.90
C TYR A 62 -8.40 -11.08 -20.90
N PHE A 63 -7.49 -11.75 -21.61
CA PHE A 63 -6.38 -11.07 -22.30
C PHE A 63 -6.35 -11.29 -23.83
N VAL A 64 -7.15 -12.20 -24.38
CA VAL A 64 -7.31 -12.37 -25.83
C VAL A 64 -8.36 -11.41 -26.40
N ASP A 65 -8.32 -11.21 -27.72
CA ASP A 65 -9.39 -10.52 -28.45
C ASP A 65 -10.72 -11.26 -28.27
N ASN A 66 -11.81 -10.52 -28.09
CA ASN A 66 -13.14 -11.06 -27.76
C ASN A 66 -13.10 -12.03 -26.55
N CYS A 67 -12.31 -11.70 -25.52
CA CYS A 67 -12.26 -12.43 -24.26
C CYS A 67 -13.63 -12.54 -23.57
N LEU A 68 -13.76 -13.55 -22.71
CA LEU A 68 -15.00 -13.83 -21.98
C LEU A 68 -15.41 -12.66 -21.07
N TYR A 69 -14.43 -12.02 -20.42
CA TYR A 69 -14.64 -10.91 -19.51
C TYR A 69 -14.12 -9.61 -20.11
N ASN A 70 -15.04 -8.65 -20.29
CA ASN A 70 -14.71 -7.29 -20.71
C ASN A 70 -13.89 -6.54 -19.65
N ASP A 71 -13.46 -5.32 -19.98
CA ASP A 71 -12.61 -4.51 -19.11
C ASP A 71 -13.29 -4.15 -17.77
N ASP A 72 -14.60 -3.90 -17.77
CA ASP A 72 -15.35 -3.65 -16.51
C ASP A 72 -15.35 -4.87 -15.58
N SER A 73 -15.47 -6.07 -16.17
CA SER A 73 -15.40 -7.32 -15.42
C SER A 73 -13.99 -7.61 -14.93
N PHE A 74 -12.98 -7.28 -15.73
CA PHE A 74 -11.58 -7.34 -15.32
C PHE A 74 -11.33 -6.44 -14.11
N GLU A 75 -11.72 -5.17 -14.20
CA GLU A 75 -11.51 -4.20 -13.13
C GLU A 75 -12.25 -4.59 -11.86
N ARG A 76 -13.47 -5.14 -11.99
CA ARG A 76 -14.17 -5.73 -10.85
C ARG A 76 -13.34 -6.86 -10.23
N HIS A 77 -12.94 -7.86 -11.01
CA HIS A 77 -12.28 -9.06 -10.49
C HIS A 77 -10.87 -8.83 -9.93
N PHE A 78 -10.14 -7.81 -10.40
CA PHE A 78 -8.75 -7.55 -9.98
C PHE A 78 -8.56 -6.21 -9.28
N ARG A 79 -9.61 -5.39 -9.13
CA ARG A 79 -9.58 -4.03 -8.57
C ARG A 79 -8.59 -3.09 -9.26
N LEU A 80 -8.21 -3.41 -10.49
CA LEU A 80 -7.27 -2.65 -11.31
C LEU A 80 -7.68 -2.73 -12.77
N ASN A 81 -7.47 -1.63 -13.49
CA ASN A 81 -7.63 -1.61 -14.93
C ASN A 81 -6.62 -2.57 -15.60
N LYS A 82 -7.05 -3.25 -16.67
CA LYS A 82 -6.24 -4.21 -17.44
C LYS A 82 -4.92 -3.63 -17.94
N THR A 83 -4.92 -2.37 -18.38
CA THR A 83 -3.71 -1.67 -18.86
C THR A 83 -2.70 -1.49 -17.73
N ILE A 84 -3.16 -1.08 -16.55
CA ILE A 84 -2.30 -0.90 -15.37
C ILE A 84 -1.78 -2.26 -14.90
N PHE A 85 -2.65 -3.27 -14.85
CA PHE A 85 -2.25 -4.64 -14.53
C PHE A 85 -1.10 -5.12 -15.43
N LEU A 86 -1.23 -4.94 -16.76
CA LEU A 86 -0.20 -5.36 -17.71
C LEU A 86 1.08 -4.54 -17.56
N ARG A 87 0.99 -3.23 -17.30
CA ARG A 87 2.15 -2.38 -16.99
C ARG A 87 2.92 -2.92 -15.78
N ILE A 88 2.23 -3.21 -14.68
CA ILE A 88 2.83 -3.78 -13.47
C ILE A 88 3.44 -5.14 -13.80
N SER A 89 2.65 -6.08 -14.35
CA SER A 89 3.10 -7.44 -14.62
C SER A 89 4.33 -7.50 -15.54
N ASN A 90 4.41 -6.63 -16.54
CA ASN A 90 5.56 -6.53 -17.44
C ASN A 90 6.77 -5.92 -16.75
N ALA A 91 6.60 -4.86 -15.96
CA ALA A 91 7.69 -4.25 -15.21
C ALA A 91 8.30 -5.27 -14.23
N LEU A 92 7.46 -5.97 -13.47
CA LEU A 92 7.89 -7.01 -12.54
C LEU A 92 8.60 -8.17 -13.24
N LYS A 93 8.04 -8.68 -14.35
CA LYS A 93 8.64 -9.73 -15.18
C LYS A 93 10.02 -9.34 -15.71
N SER A 94 10.21 -8.08 -16.09
CA SER A 94 11.48 -7.62 -16.65
C SER A 94 12.60 -7.57 -15.61
N ARG A 95 12.29 -7.08 -14.39
CA ARG A 95 13.27 -6.83 -13.32
C ARG A 95 13.54 -8.03 -12.43
N TYR A 96 12.51 -8.79 -12.06
CA TYR A 96 12.62 -9.79 -10.99
C TYR A 96 12.47 -11.21 -11.50
N ASP A 97 13.38 -12.08 -11.06
CA ASP A 97 13.41 -13.47 -11.49
C ASP A 97 12.17 -14.26 -11.09
N PHE A 98 11.62 -13.95 -9.92
CA PHE A 98 10.40 -14.54 -9.41
C PHE A 98 9.24 -14.43 -10.41
N PHE A 99 9.12 -13.32 -11.15
CA PHE A 99 8.03 -13.12 -12.12
C PHE A 99 8.32 -13.68 -13.52
N LYS A 100 9.55 -14.14 -13.78
CA LYS A 100 9.91 -14.76 -15.06
C LYS A 100 9.38 -16.18 -15.13
N GLN A 101 8.77 -16.51 -16.26
CA GLN A 101 8.33 -17.88 -16.53
C GLN A 101 9.53 -18.72 -16.98
N LYS A 102 9.80 -19.83 -16.29
CA LYS A 102 10.97 -20.67 -16.52
C LYS A 102 10.61 -22.15 -16.38
N PRO A 103 11.30 -23.03 -17.13
CA PRO A 103 11.18 -24.47 -16.91
C PRO A 103 11.81 -24.85 -15.56
N ASP A 104 11.17 -25.77 -14.86
CA ASP A 104 11.76 -26.46 -13.70
C ASP A 104 12.78 -27.52 -14.14
N ALA A 105 13.41 -28.19 -13.17
CA ALA A 105 14.39 -29.26 -13.44
C ALA A 105 13.80 -30.47 -14.22
N ARG A 106 12.46 -30.55 -14.34
CA ARG A 106 11.74 -31.58 -15.11
C ARG A 106 11.19 -31.03 -16.43
N GLY A 107 11.58 -29.81 -16.81
CA GLY A 107 11.15 -29.14 -18.04
C GLY A 107 9.75 -28.54 -18.01
N ARG A 108 9.06 -28.53 -16.86
CA ARG A 108 7.71 -27.95 -16.74
C ARG A 108 7.79 -26.46 -16.48
N MET A 109 7.05 -25.67 -17.24
CA MET A 109 6.99 -24.22 -17.01
C MET A 109 6.37 -23.92 -15.64
N ASN A 110 7.01 -23.04 -14.87
CA ASN A 110 6.44 -22.48 -13.65
C ASN A 110 5.33 -21.46 -13.98
N PHE A 111 4.73 -20.86 -12.95
CA PHE A 111 3.67 -19.87 -13.13
C PHE A 111 4.16 -18.63 -13.89
N SER A 112 3.34 -18.15 -14.81
CA SER A 112 3.56 -16.90 -15.54
C SER A 112 3.49 -15.68 -14.62
N SER A 113 4.04 -14.53 -15.06
CA SER A 113 3.93 -13.25 -14.33
C SER A 113 2.47 -12.85 -14.09
N ILE A 114 1.60 -13.04 -15.11
CA ILE A 114 0.18 -12.73 -15.04
C ILE A 114 -0.52 -13.58 -13.97
N GLN A 115 -0.23 -14.88 -13.88
CA GLN A 115 -0.81 -15.74 -12.83
C GLN A 115 -0.35 -15.31 -11.43
N LYS A 116 0.93 -14.97 -11.26
CA LYS A 116 1.47 -14.51 -9.97
C LYS A 116 0.85 -13.18 -9.53
N CYS A 117 0.75 -12.21 -10.45
CA CYS A 117 0.10 -10.93 -10.19
C CYS A 117 -1.40 -11.10 -9.93
N ALA A 118 -2.08 -11.98 -10.67
CA ALA A 118 -3.50 -12.28 -10.49
C ALA A 118 -3.78 -12.90 -9.12
N ALA A 119 -2.93 -13.83 -8.66
CA ALA A 119 -3.05 -14.41 -7.32
C ALA A 119 -2.89 -13.34 -6.24
N ALA A 120 -1.89 -12.47 -6.37
CA ALA A 120 -1.65 -11.39 -5.42
C ALA A 120 -2.81 -10.38 -5.36
N LEU A 121 -3.28 -9.92 -6.52
CA LEU A 121 -4.33 -8.90 -6.60
C LEU A 121 -5.70 -9.41 -6.16
N ARG A 122 -6.00 -10.70 -6.38
CA ARG A 122 -7.23 -11.28 -5.84
C ARG A 122 -7.23 -11.28 -4.31
N TYR A 123 -6.09 -11.56 -3.69
CA TYR A 123 -5.95 -11.42 -2.25
C TYR A 123 -6.05 -9.96 -1.81
N LEU A 124 -5.23 -9.07 -2.36
CA LEU A 124 -5.19 -7.66 -1.95
C LEU A 124 -6.51 -6.90 -2.21
N GLY A 125 -7.22 -7.24 -3.28
CA GLY A 125 -8.45 -6.54 -3.67
C GLY A 125 -9.73 -7.03 -2.99
N TYR A 126 -9.73 -8.25 -2.45
CA TYR A 126 -10.94 -8.89 -1.91
C TYR A 126 -10.74 -9.61 -0.57
N GLY A 127 -9.52 -9.76 -0.09
CA GLY A 127 -9.21 -10.53 1.13
C GLY A 127 -9.60 -12.01 1.02
N ILE A 128 -9.56 -12.60 -0.19
CA ILE A 128 -9.89 -14.02 -0.35
C ILE A 128 -8.86 -14.90 0.39
N ALA A 129 -9.26 -16.08 0.82
CA ALA A 129 -8.32 -17.04 1.39
C ALA A 129 -7.25 -17.44 0.35
N PHE A 130 -6.01 -17.63 0.81
CA PHE A 130 -4.88 -17.94 -0.08
C PHE A 130 -5.05 -19.27 -0.84
N ASP A 131 -5.70 -20.26 -0.23
CA ASP A 131 -5.99 -21.56 -0.81
C ASP A 131 -7.03 -21.49 -1.95
N ALA A 132 -7.91 -20.50 -1.97
CA ALA A 132 -8.87 -20.25 -3.05
C ALA A 132 -8.17 -19.97 -4.40
N SER A 133 -6.90 -19.57 -4.39
CA SER A 133 -6.10 -19.41 -5.62
C SER A 133 -5.85 -20.74 -6.34
N ASP A 134 -6.02 -21.89 -5.67
CA ASP A 134 -5.82 -23.21 -6.28
C ASP A 134 -6.96 -23.57 -7.24
N GLU A 135 -8.18 -23.14 -6.97
CA GLU A 135 -9.35 -23.49 -7.77
C GLU A 135 -9.24 -22.98 -9.20
N TYR A 136 -8.99 -21.68 -9.35
CA TYR A 136 -8.95 -21.01 -10.66
C TYR A 136 -7.53 -20.90 -11.24
N LEU A 137 -6.55 -20.44 -10.44
CA LEU A 137 -5.19 -20.17 -10.92
C LEU A 137 -4.26 -21.38 -10.80
N LYS A 138 -4.70 -22.45 -10.12
CA LYS A 138 -3.89 -23.64 -9.82
C LYS A 138 -2.61 -23.30 -9.05
N VAL A 139 -2.68 -22.23 -8.24
CA VAL A 139 -1.61 -21.76 -7.36
C VAL A 139 -1.88 -22.29 -5.96
N SER A 140 -0.94 -23.06 -5.40
CA SER A 140 -1.07 -23.52 -4.02
C SER A 140 -1.01 -22.35 -3.04
N GLU A 141 -1.70 -22.47 -1.90
CA GLU A 141 -1.72 -21.49 -0.81
C GLU A 141 -0.35 -20.87 -0.51
N ARG A 142 0.68 -21.70 -0.25
CA ARG A 142 2.06 -21.22 -0.01
C ARG A 142 2.59 -20.32 -1.13
N THR A 143 2.33 -20.66 -2.38
CA THR A 143 2.77 -19.87 -3.53
C THR A 143 1.92 -18.60 -3.69
N ALA A 144 0.65 -18.63 -3.32
CA ALA A 144 -0.20 -17.44 -3.31
C ALA A 144 0.28 -16.41 -2.27
N VAL A 145 0.68 -16.88 -1.09
CA VAL A 145 1.35 -16.07 -0.06
C VAL A 145 2.64 -15.45 -0.62
N GLU A 146 3.53 -16.27 -1.18
CA GLU A 146 4.77 -15.78 -1.81
C GLU A 146 4.47 -14.76 -2.93
N CYS A 147 3.38 -14.94 -3.70
CA CYS A 147 2.97 -13.98 -4.72
C CYS A 147 2.58 -12.63 -4.12
N VAL A 148 1.86 -12.58 -3.00
CA VAL A 148 1.49 -11.32 -2.33
C VAL A 148 2.72 -10.60 -1.79
N ASP A 149 3.63 -11.32 -1.13
CA ASP A 149 4.84 -10.73 -0.57
C ASP A 149 5.73 -10.13 -1.67
N TRP A 150 6.03 -10.92 -2.71
CA TRP A 150 6.85 -10.46 -3.84
C TRP A 150 6.16 -9.35 -4.63
N PHE A 151 4.84 -9.43 -4.82
CA PHE A 151 4.10 -8.40 -5.53
C PHE A 151 4.15 -7.07 -4.78
N SER A 152 3.81 -7.06 -3.49
CA SER A 152 3.80 -5.84 -2.68
C SER A 152 5.17 -5.18 -2.63
N ALA A 153 6.21 -5.97 -2.33
CA ALA A 153 7.59 -5.48 -2.26
C ALA A 153 8.07 -4.92 -3.61
N CYS A 154 7.91 -5.68 -4.69
CA CYS A 154 8.43 -5.26 -5.98
C CYS A 154 7.60 -4.15 -6.63
N VAL A 155 6.30 -4.07 -6.38
CA VAL A 155 5.48 -2.94 -6.85
C VAL A 155 5.94 -1.65 -6.19
N TYR A 156 6.14 -1.67 -4.87
CA TYR A 156 6.71 -0.54 -4.14
C TYR A 156 8.04 -0.13 -4.79
N GLU A 157 9.00 -1.04 -4.89
CA GLU A 157 10.33 -0.73 -5.46
C GLU A 157 10.29 -0.14 -6.88
N VAL A 158 9.39 -0.65 -7.73
CA VAL A 158 9.34 -0.20 -9.13
C VAL A 158 8.66 1.15 -9.28
N PHE A 159 7.70 1.47 -8.40
CA PHE A 159 6.74 2.54 -8.63
C PHE A 159 6.72 3.62 -7.54
N HIS A 160 7.37 3.41 -6.38
CA HIS A 160 7.31 4.35 -5.26
C HIS A 160 7.89 5.72 -5.62
N GLU A 161 8.99 5.80 -6.35
CA GLU A 161 9.56 7.08 -6.79
C GLU A 161 8.60 7.88 -7.66
N GLU A 162 7.69 7.23 -8.41
CA GLU A 162 6.71 7.94 -9.24
C GLU A 162 5.43 8.25 -8.46
N TYR A 163 4.90 7.29 -7.70
CA TYR A 163 3.55 7.32 -7.14
C TYR A 163 3.47 7.47 -5.62
N LEU A 164 4.56 7.25 -4.89
CA LEU A 164 4.67 7.39 -3.42
C LEU A 164 5.86 8.31 -3.08
N ARG A 165 5.91 9.47 -3.71
CA ARG A 165 6.94 10.49 -3.50
C ARG A 165 6.37 11.78 -2.95
N LYS A 166 7.21 12.57 -2.27
CA LYS A 166 6.88 13.95 -1.90
C LYS A 166 6.61 14.79 -3.18
N PRO A 167 5.69 15.77 -3.15
CA PRO A 167 5.40 16.62 -4.31
C PRO A 167 6.62 17.47 -4.68
N THR A 168 6.90 17.60 -5.97
CA THR A 168 7.95 18.52 -6.46
C THR A 168 7.45 19.96 -6.45
N GLN A 169 8.34 20.94 -6.59
CA GLN A 169 7.97 22.34 -6.74
C GLN A 169 6.90 22.56 -7.82
N ARG A 170 7.04 21.88 -8.96
CA ARG A 170 6.08 21.95 -10.07
C ARG A 170 4.72 21.35 -9.71
N ASP A 171 4.71 20.24 -8.96
CA ASP A 171 3.45 19.64 -8.50
C ASP A 171 2.73 20.59 -7.54
N ILE A 172 3.46 21.21 -6.62
CA ILE A 172 2.92 22.15 -5.65
C ILE A 172 2.31 23.38 -6.35
N GLU A 173 3.03 23.98 -7.30
CA GLU A 173 2.51 25.10 -8.09
C GLU A 173 1.23 24.74 -8.85
N ARG A 174 1.17 23.53 -9.41
CA ARG A 174 0.00 23.01 -10.11
C ARG A 174 -1.18 22.80 -9.15
N LEU A 175 -0.93 22.23 -7.97
CA LEU A 175 -1.95 22.01 -6.94
C LEU A 175 -2.52 23.34 -6.43
N TYR A 176 -1.64 24.30 -6.12
CA TYR A 176 -2.04 25.64 -5.69
C TYR A 176 -2.90 26.33 -6.74
N SER A 177 -2.46 26.34 -8.00
CA SER A 177 -3.23 26.95 -9.09
C SER A 177 -4.60 26.30 -9.24
N ALA A 178 -4.67 24.96 -9.18
CA ALA A 178 -5.93 24.24 -9.33
C ALA A 178 -6.90 24.50 -8.17
N HIS A 179 -6.41 24.56 -6.93
CA HIS A 179 -7.26 24.83 -5.77
C HIS A 179 -7.65 26.30 -5.64
N GLU A 180 -6.77 27.23 -6.02
CA GLU A 180 -7.08 28.65 -6.08
C GLU A 180 -8.16 28.93 -7.14
N GLU A 181 -8.01 28.38 -8.35
CA GLU A 181 -9.00 28.54 -9.42
C GLU A 181 -10.36 27.92 -9.05
N ARG A 182 -10.35 26.70 -8.50
CA ARG A 182 -11.59 25.94 -8.26
C ARG A 182 -12.29 26.31 -6.95
N HIS A 183 -11.54 26.63 -5.91
CA HIS A 183 -12.05 26.81 -4.55
C HIS A 183 -11.78 28.20 -3.96
N GLY A 184 -11.01 29.06 -4.65
CA GLY A 184 -10.62 30.37 -4.12
C GLY A 184 -9.70 30.25 -2.90
N PHE A 185 -8.98 29.13 -2.77
CA PHE A 185 -8.17 28.81 -1.60
C PHE A 185 -6.68 28.74 -1.97
N PRO A 186 -5.92 29.83 -1.78
CA PRO A 186 -4.50 29.86 -2.15
C PRO A 186 -3.66 29.02 -1.18
N GLY A 187 -2.71 28.25 -1.70
CA GLY A 187 -1.74 27.50 -0.90
C GLY A 187 -2.22 26.13 -0.39
N MET A 188 -3.31 25.57 -0.91
CA MET A 188 -3.78 24.21 -0.58
C MET A 188 -3.10 23.16 -1.45
N LEU A 189 -2.49 22.16 -0.80
CA LEU A 189 -1.89 20.99 -1.48
C LEU A 189 -2.86 19.82 -1.67
N GLY A 190 -3.84 19.68 -0.77
CA GLY A 190 -4.73 18.55 -0.75
C GLY A 190 -5.50 18.48 0.56
N SER A 191 -6.28 17.41 0.72
CA SER A 191 -6.98 17.07 1.93
C SER A 191 -6.16 16.06 2.72
N LEU A 192 -5.88 16.39 3.99
CA LEU A 192 -5.37 15.45 4.97
C LEU A 192 -6.56 14.70 5.59
N ASP A 193 -6.46 13.38 5.70
CA ASP A 193 -7.42 12.56 6.42
C ASP A 193 -6.71 11.44 7.20
N CYS A 194 -7.34 10.98 8.28
CA CYS A 194 -6.84 9.89 9.12
C CYS A 194 -7.92 8.81 9.22
N THR A 195 -7.58 7.56 8.91
CA THR A 195 -8.51 6.45 8.99
C THR A 195 -8.00 5.32 9.88
N HIS A 196 -8.92 4.68 10.60
CA HIS A 196 -8.60 3.52 11.42
C HIS A 196 -8.55 2.28 10.53
N VAL A 197 -7.40 1.62 10.49
CA VAL A 197 -7.21 0.34 9.81
C VAL A 197 -7.16 -0.75 10.87
N ALA A 198 -8.10 -1.70 10.78
CA ALA A 198 -8.16 -2.85 11.68
C ALA A 198 -6.86 -3.66 11.61
N TRP A 199 -6.30 -3.94 12.78
CA TRP A 199 -5.08 -4.73 12.93
C TRP A 199 -5.42 -6.13 13.43
N GLU A 200 -5.91 -6.98 12.52
CA GLU A 200 -6.38 -8.33 12.84
C GLU A 200 -5.33 -9.16 13.60
N LYS A 201 -4.09 -9.13 13.11
CA LYS A 201 -2.93 -9.81 13.71
C LYS A 201 -2.11 -8.92 14.66
N CYS A 202 -2.78 -8.04 15.42
CA CYS A 202 -2.14 -7.22 16.44
C CYS A 202 -1.58 -8.10 17.58
N PRO A 203 -0.28 -8.00 17.92
CA PRO A 203 0.30 -8.73 19.03
C PRO A 203 -0.45 -8.49 20.34
N THR A 204 -0.63 -9.53 21.15
CA THR A 204 -1.37 -9.45 22.43
C THR A 204 -0.82 -8.36 23.35
N ALA A 205 0.51 -8.17 23.36
CA ALA A 205 1.17 -7.15 24.17
C ALA A 205 0.75 -5.72 23.78
N TRP A 206 0.36 -5.48 22.53
CA TRP A 206 0.02 -4.15 22.00
C TRP A 206 -1.49 -3.95 21.87
N ARG A 207 -2.27 -5.03 21.87
CA ARG A 207 -3.74 -4.99 21.70
C ARG A 207 -4.41 -3.97 22.61
N GLY A 208 -4.03 -3.88 23.89
CA GLY A 208 -4.59 -2.90 24.82
C GLY A 208 -4.33 -1.45 24.42
N GLN A 209 -3.12 -1.14 23.95
CA GLN A 209 -2.75 0.21 23.51
C GLN A 209 -3.40 0.59 22.17
N PHE A 210 -3.61 -0.37 21.27
CA PHE A 210 -4.16 -0.10 19.94
C PHE A 210 -5.68 -0.24 19.86
N THR A 211 -6.33 -0.75 20.92
CA THR A 211 -7.79 -0.90 20.99
C THR A 211 -8.41 0.32 21.65
N ARG A 212 -9.29 1.00 20.91
CA ARG A 212 -10.13 2.07 21.45
C ARG A 212 -11.45 1.48 21.95
N GLY A 213 -11.97 1.98 23.07
CA GLY A 213 -13.12 1.39 23.75
C GLY A 213 -14.43 1.41 22.93
N ASP A 214 -14.58 2.36 22.01
CA ASP A 214 -15.71 2.47 21.07
C ASP A 214 -15.57 1.58 19.83
N ILE A 215 -14.33 1.36 19.35
CA ILE A 215 -14.05 0.50 18.20
C ILE A 215 -14.07 -0.99 18.60
N GLY A 216 -13.58 -1.32 19.79
CA GLY A 216 -13.60 -2.69 20.33
C GLY A 216 -12.56 -3.65 19.73
N GLU A 217 -11.80 -3.20 18.71
CA GLU A 217 -10.69 -3.94 18.11
C GLU A 217 -9.43 -3.07 17.95
N PRO A 218 -8.23 -3.68 17.92
CA PRO A 218 -6.99 -2.95 17.71
C PRO A 218 -6.95 -2.34 16.31
N THR A 219 -6.62 -1.06 16.22
CA THR A 219 -6.48 -0.35 14.93
C THR A 219 -5.17 0.43 14.88
N ILE A 220 -4.59 0.54 13.68
CA ILE A 220 -3.50 1.47 13.36
C ILE A 220 -4.11 2.62 12.56
N ILE A 221 -3.66 3.84 12.81
CA ILE A 221 -4.11 5.01 12.06
C ILE A 221 -3.25 5.15 10.80
N LEU A 222 -3.95 5.26 9.68
CA LEU A 222 -3.41 5.64 8.39
C LEU A 222 -3.69 7.13 8.16
N GLU A 223 -2.64 7.93 8.12
CA GLU A 223 -2.68 9.33 7.73
C GLU A 223 -2.38 9.45 6.23
N VAL A 224 -3.21 10.19 5.48
CA VAL A 224 -3.04 10.36 4.03
C VAL A 224 -3.31 11.80 3.61
N VAL A 225 -2.45 12.35 2.75
CA VAL A 225 -2.74 13.58 1.99
C VAL A 225 -3.09 13.20 0.56
N ALA A 226 -4.32 13.48 0.15
CA ALA A 226 -4.80 13.27 -1.20
C ALA A 226 -5.21 14.59 -1.86
N SER A 227 -4.94 14.71 -3.16
CA SER A 227 -5.32 15.87 -3.97
C SER A 227 -6.54 15.57 -4.86
N GLN A 228 -7.07 16.61 -5.49
CA GLN A 228 -8.29 16.56 -6.30
C GLN A 228 -8.20 15.65 -7.53
N ASP A 229 -6.99 15.34 -8.00
CA ASP A 229 -6.74 14.42 -9.12
C ASP A 229 -6.40 13.00 -8.64
N LEU A 230 -6.77 12.66 -7.40
CA LEU A 230 -6.65 11.35 -6.76
C LEU A 230 -5.21 10.90 -6.50
N TRP A 231 -4.23 11.81 -6.60
CA TRP A 231 -2.87 11.54 -6.17
C TRP A 231 -2.75 11.57 -4.65
N ILE A 232 -2.09 10.54 -4.13
CA ILE A 232 -1.65 10.44 -2.73
C ILE A 232 -0.23 11.01 -2.67
N TRP A 233 -0.06 12.11 -1.96
CA TRP A 233 1.23 12.81 -1.81
C TRP A 233 1.95 12.44 -0.51
N HIS A 234 1.20 11.92 0.45
CA HIS A 234 1.70 11.50 1.74
C HIS A 234 0.85 10.34 2.24
N ALA A 235 1.50 9.31 2.79
CA ALA A 235 0.85 8.23 3.51
C ALA A 235 1.75 7.83 4.69
N PHE A 236 1.18 7.69 5.88
CA PHE A 236 1.89 7.29 7.08
C PHE A 236 1.06 6.34 7.94
N PHE A 237 1.68 5.25 8.38
CA PHE A 237 1.14 4.32 9.36
C PHE A 237 2.04 4.37 10.59
N GLY A 238 1.46 4.35 11.79
CA GLY A 238 2.28 4.19 13.01
C GLY A 238 1.60 4.60 14.29
N VAL A 239 0.58 5.46 14.20
CA VAL A 239 -0.12 5.93 15.40
C VAL A 239 -1.15 4.90 15.85
N ALA A 240 -1.15 4.59 17.15
CA ALA A 240 -2.15 3.69 17.73
C ALA A 240 -3.56 4.27 17.56
N GLY A 241 -4.51 3.43 17.16
CA GLY A 241 -5.92 3.80 16.96
C GLY A 241 -6.68 4.19 18.23
N SER A 242 -6.07 4.04 19.41
CA SER A 242 -6.58 4.64 20.64
C SER A 242 -6.35 6.15 20.72
N ASN A 243 -5.45 6.70 19.89
CA ASN A 243 -5.17 8.13 19.86
C ASN A 243 -6.33 8.90 19.22
N ASN A 244 -6.54 10.12 19.72
CA ASN A 244 -7.43 11.08 19.09
C ASN A 244 -6.68 11.86 18.00
N ASP A 245 -7.43 12.54 17.13
CA ASP A 245 -6.89 13.29 15.98
C ASP A 245 -5.77 14.24 16.37
N LEU A 246 -5.87 14.91 17.52
CA LEU A 246 -4.83 15.84 17.97
C LEU A 246 -3.50 15.12 18.25
N ASN A 247 -3.56 13.98 18.92
CA ASN A 247 -2.38 13.17 19.22
C ASN A 247 -1.78 12.56 17.94
N VAL A 248 -2.62 12.24 16.95
CA VAL A 248 -2.18 11.78 15.63
C VAL A 248 -1.39 12.88 14.94
N LEU A 249 -1.98 14.09 14.82
CA LEU A 249 -1.31 15.23 14.19
C LEU A 249 -0.01 15.61 14.90
N SER A 250 0.08 15.44 16.23
CA SER A 250 1.33 15.70 16.96
C SER A 250 2.45 14.71 16.68
N GLN A 251 2.12 13.53 16.15
CA GLN A 251 3.06 12.48 15.77
C GLN A 251 3.21 12.39 14.25
N SER A 252 2.50 13.24 13.50
CA SER A 252 2.54 13.24 12.05
C SER A 252 3.92 13.67 11.55
N PRO A 253 4.60 12.86 10.71
CA PRO A 253 5.85 13.27 10.08
C PRO A 253 5.66 14.51 9.19
N LEU A 254 4.46 14.69 8.60
CA LEU A 254 4.16 15.88 7.80
C LEU A 254 4.25 17.17 8.63
N PHE A 255 3.68 17.19 9.84
CA PHE A 255 3.76 18.35 10.73
C PHE A 255 5.15 18.52 11.34
N ASN A 256 5.83 17.41 11.65
CA ASN A 256 7.21 17.45 12.15
C ASN A 256 8.18 18.05 11.13
N ASP A 257 8.03 17.72 9.83
CA ASP A 257 8.84 18.29 8.75
C ASP A 257 8.62 19.81 8.61
N ILE A 258 7.38 20.27 8.73
CA ILE A 258 7.04 21.70 8.72
C ILE A 258 7.70 22.41 9.91
N TRP A 259 7.61 21.82 11.10
CA TRP A 259 8.15 22.41 12.32
C TRP A 259 9.67 22.46 12.37
N THR A 260 10.31 21.41 11.88
CA THR A 260 11.78 21.31 11.85
C THR A 260 12.40 22.07 10.67
N GLY A 261 11.58 22.72 9.83
CA GLY A 261 12.05 23.47 8.66
C GLY A 261 12.60 22.60 7.54
N LYS A 262 12.27 21.30 7.54
CA LYS A 262 12.61 20.36 6.46
C LYS A 262 11.64 20.44 5.29
N ALA A 263 10.43 20.94 5.54
CA ALA A 263 9.46 21.22 4.49
C ALA A 263 9.98 22.31 3.53
N PRO A 264 9.61 22.28 2.24
CA PRO A 264 9.99 23.32 1.28
C PRO A 264 9.61 24.72 1.78
N ASP A 265 10.48 25.71 1.55
CA ASP A 265 10.25 27.13 1.85
C ASP A 265 9.06 27.68 1.04
N MET A 266 7.84 27.37 1.48
CA MET A 266 6.62 27.82 0.84
C MET A 266 5.53 28.15 1.86
N THR A 267 4.71 29.14 1.51
CA THR A 267 3.54 29.53 2.30
C THR A 267 2.42 28.50 2.11
N PHE A 268 2.35 27.52 3.01
CA PHE A 268 1.19 26.64 3.13
C PHE A 268 0.02 27.39 3.78
N THR A 269 -1.18 27.16 3.26
CA THR A 269 -2.41 27.59 3.91
C THR A 269 -3.16 26.33 4.32
N GLU A 270 -3.27 26.10 5.63
CA GLU A 270 -4.10 25.02 6.16
C GLU A 270 -5.46 25.59 6.56
N SER A 271 -6.53 24.88 6.20
CA SER A 271 -7.87 25.15 6.71
C SER A 271 -8.56 23.90 7.23
N VAL A 272 -9.21 24.05 8.38
CA VAL A 272 -9.95 22.99 9.05
C VAL A 272 -11.45 23.31 8.98
N ARG A 273 -12.30 22.29 8.78
CA ARG A 273 -13.76 22.43 8.88
C ARG A 273 -14.15 22.86 10.31
N LYS A 274 -15.12 23.78 10.41
CA LYS A 274 -15.49 24.52 11.64
C LYS A 274 -15.99 23.69 12.82
N ASP A 275 -16.24 22.41 12.65
CA ASP A 275 -16.88 21.59 13.70
C ASP A 275 -15.90 21.23 14.84
N ILE A 276 -14.65 21.69 14.76
CA ILE A 276 -13.59 21.43 15.74
C ILE A 276 -12.89 22.73 16.19
N GLU A 277 -13.66 23.72 16.67
CA GLU A 277 -13.12 25.01 17.17
C GLU A 277 -12.04 24.84 18.26
N ARG A 278 -12.16 23.77 19.08
CA ARG A 278 -11.17 23.43 20.11
C ARG A 278 -9.85 22.93 19.54
N ALA A 279 -9.87 22.05 18.53
CA ALA A 279 -8.63 21.56 17.91
C ALA A 279 -7.96 22.66 17.09
N PHE A 280 -8.74 23.51 16.41
CA PHE A 280 -8.22 24.66 15.67
C PHE A 280 -7.45 25.65 16.58
N GLY A 281 -7.96 25.91 17.78
CA GLY A 281 -7.26 26.72 18.78
C GLY A 281 -5.95 26.11 19.27
N VAL A 282 -5.95 24.79 19.51
CA VAL A 282 -4.74 24.06 19.92
C VAL A 282 -3.70 24.02 18.79
N LEU A 283 -4.10 23.67 17.56
CA LEU A 283 -3.21 23.63 16.40
C LEU A 283 -2.58 25.00 16.11
N LYS A 284 -3.34 26.09 16.24
CA LYS A 284 -2.81 27.46 16.14
C LYS A 284 -1.79 27.81 17.21
N GLN A 285 -2.00 27.34 18.44
CA GLN A 285 -1.07 27.57 19.55
C GLN A 285 0.20 26.72 19.41
N THR A 286 0.07 25.49 18.94
CA THR A 286 1.16 24.53 18.88
C THR A 286 2.06 24.72 17.66
N TRP A 287 1.49 24.96 16.47
CA TRP A 287 2.25 24.92 15.21
C TRP A 287 2.29 26.24 14.44
N HIS A 288 1.42 27.20 14.74
CA HIS A 288 1.31 28.50 14.03
C HIS A 288 1.08 28.42 12.50
N VAL A 289 0.83 27.23 11.93
CA VAL A 289 0.66 26.99 10.48
C VAL A 289 -0.74 27.38 9.98
N VAL A 290 -1.75 27.33 10.85
CA VAL A 290 -3.15 27.50 10.46
C VAL A 290 -3.55 28.98 10.39
N LYS A 291 -3.72 29.52 9.17
CA LYS A 291 -4.02 30.95 8.97
C LYS A 291 -5.52 31.28 8.99
N TYR A 292 -6.38 30.43 8.43
CA TYR A 292 -7.81 30.72 8.25
C TYR A 292 -8.71 29.52 8.61
N ALA A 293 -9.83 29.79 9.28
CA ALA A 293 -10.92 28.82 9.44
C ALA A 293 -11.94 29.06 8.33
N THR A 294 -12.08 28.13 7.39
CA THR A 294 -13.07 28.24 6.31
C THR A 294 -14.38 27.53 6.68
N ARG A 295 -15.51 28.14 6.31
CA ARG A 295 -16.81 27.48 6.24
C ARG A 295 -16.97 26.94 4.82
N LEU A 296 -17.12 25.63 4.66
CA LEU A 296 -17.70 25.02 3.48
C LEU A 296 -19.16 24.69 3.80
#